data_AF-A0A7W2ABB8-F1
#
_entry.id   AF-A0A7W2ABB8-F1
#
_cell.length_a   1.000
_cell.length_b   1.000
_cell.length_c   1.000
_cell.angle_alpha   90.00
_cell.angle_beta   90.00
_cell.angle_gamma   90.00
#
_symmetry.space_group_name_H-M   'P 1'
#
loop_
_entity.id
_entity.type
_entity.pdbx_description
1 polymer ?
#
loop_
_entity_poly.entity_id
_entity_poly.type
_entity_poly.pdbx_seq_one_letter_code
_entity_poly.pdbx_strand_id
1 'polypeptide(L)'
;MSDAKSGIGGGGDKIRSMLSLRKKEDIAVEKPVAKIEKDRALVEEKNELETENKKKSENRSVKGCEPKKTAQDILLGAFSKQHDKDGSIKPAKITKRDLKSLNSLNTHEVLTRELVNSIAEAAALTDPSLDCLAELALSVTDESEGDWQQALFTFCVQVASGVWIHKHTGSVDLFRDIFVEHNNRDDWPNILEYSLSQKYQKRIAGLKSRETFQSSGESEALEPVSGLSSREQQKTLEKQHRNLLLIGVLWLLNESKCDLRDIIGYLNESVVIDHGSKATLKDVSLLLAGQWLSPSSRVIRLLAMQAEQRTQLEDDLKRTEKLMLQKDQQIEQLRCDLTAKKNEVQRAITEAQNYQTALEELKKQAEDQQLDARAARTHLRDNEGKVRAKAFNLLSEEVLEPLRLSLSALQRENPKTKVAIHQIELVVESIERDLQWFKE
;
A
#
# COMPACT_ATOMS: atom_id res chain seq x y z
N MET A 1 -5.35 45.13 -11.42
CA MET A 1 -5.84 45.90 -12.57
C MET A 1 -6.03 44.89 -13.69
N SER A 2 -7.20 44.34 -14.01
CA SER A 2 -8.61 44.71 -13.83
C SER A 2 -9.41 43.38 -13.89
N ASP A 3 -10.33 43.07 -12.97
CA ASP A 3 -11.80 43.20 -13.08
C ASP A 3 -12.35 42.98 -14.51
N ALA A 4 -13.37 42.17 -14.83
CA ALA A 4 -14.62 41.78 -14.16
C ALA A 4 -15.18 40.50 -14.85
N LYS A 5 -15.78 39.50 -14.19
CA LYS A 5 -17.13 39.36 -13.57
C LYS A 5 -18.33 39.19 -14.54
N SER A 6 -19.24 38.31 -14.10
CA SER A 6 -20.62 37.99 -14.54
C SER A 6 -20.75 36.86 -15.58
N GLY A 7 -21.70 35.92 -15.51
CA GLY A 7 -22.82 35.65 -14.59
C GLY A 7 -23.65 34.50 -15.19
N ILE A 8 -23.95 33.45 -14.41
CA ILE A 8 -25.28 33.10 -13.82
C ILE A 8 -26.34 32.59 -14.82
N GLY A 9 -26.87 31.40 -14.50
CA GLY A 9 -28.18 30.86 -14.90
C GLY A 9 -28.06 29.36 -15.22
N GLY A 10 -28.72 28.40 -14.57
CA GLY A 10 -29.93 28.39 -13.76
C GLY A 10 -30.87 27.32 -14.32
N GLY A 11 -31.28 26.35 -13.49
CA GLY A 11 -32.32 25.35 -13.79
C GLY A 11 -31.76 23.92 -13.92
N GLY A 12 -32.33 22.89 -13.30
CA GLY A 12 -33.52 22.79 -12.46
C GLY A 12 -33.73 21.32 -12.10
N ASP A 13 -34.24 21.10 -10.90
CA ASP A 13 -34.68 19.81 -10.36
C ASP A 13 -35.65 19.07 -11.28
N LYS A 14 -35.40 17.77 -11.49
CA LYS A 14 -36.28 16.71 -12.05
C LYS A 14 -35.42 15.43 -12.08
N ILE A 15 -35.73 14.28 -11.49
CA ILE A 15 -36.98 13.60 -11.19
C ILE A 15 -36.73 12.61 -10.03
N ARG A 16 -37.51 12.74 -8.97
CA ARG A 16 -37.86 11.67 -8.01
C ARG A 16 -39.23 11.15 -8.45
N SER A 17 -39.50 9.87 -8.20
CA SER A 17 -40.79 9.18 -8.37
C SER A 17 -40.92 8.34 -9.64
N MET A 18 -40.82 7.02 -9.48
CA MET A 18 -41.78 6.08 -10.07
C MET A 18 -41.91 4.84 -9.15
N LEU A 19 -43.09 4.71 -8.54
CA LEU A 19 -43.93 3.51 -8.42
C LEU A 19 -43.23 2.25 -7.82
N SER A 20 -43.47 1.81 -6.58
CA SER A 20 -44.74 1.49 -5.93
C SER A 20 -45.68 0.66 -6.81
N LEU A 21 -45.52 -0.66 -6.77
CA LEU A 21 -46.59 -1.62 -7.05
C LEU A 21 -46.84 -2.50 -5.83
N ARG A 22 -48.08 -2.40 -5.37
CA ARG A 22 -48.71 -3.17 -4.31
C ARG A 22 -48.83 -4.64 -4.70
N LYS A 23 -48.65 -5.53 -3.71
CA LYS A 23 -49.57 -6.65 -3.49
C LYS A 23 -49.72 -6.87 -1.98
N LYS A 24 -50.91 -6.54 -1.49
CA LYS A 24 -51.52 -7.05 -0.26
C LYS A 24 -52.02 -8.48 -0.58
N GLU A 25 -51.84 -9.45 0.30
CA GLU A 25 -52.83 -10.08 1.22
C GLU A 25 -52.15 -11.43 1.56
N ASP A 26 -52.09 -11.98 2.77
CA ASP A 26 -53.12 -12.07 3.79
C ASP A 26 -52.56 -12.03 5.23
N ILE A 27 -53.44 -11.53 6.09
CA ILE A 27 -53.34 -11.47 7.53
C ILE A 27 -53.98 -12.75 8.10
N ALA A 28 -53.25 -13.51 8.91
CA ALA A 28 -53.84 -14.40 9.90
C ALA A 28 -53.33 -13.97 11.28
N VAL A 29 -54.23 -13.31 12.01
CA VAL A 29 -54.13 -13.00 13.43
C VAL A 29 -54.47 -14.27 14.20
N GLU A 30 -53.55 -14.75 15.03
CA GLU A 30 -53.93 -15.43 16.27
C GLU A 30 -53.10 -14.87 17.44
N LYS A 31 -53.84 -14.37 18.43
CA LYS A 31 -53.36 -13.82 19.70
C LYS A 31 -53.27 -14.95 20.75
N PRO A 32 -52.58 -14.69 21.88
CA PRO A 32 -51.95 -15.71 22.72
C PRO A 32 -52.85 -16.20 23.86
N VAL A 33 -52.69 -17.46 24.25
CA VAL A 33 -53.23 -18.04 25.50
C VAL A 33 -52.19 -19.00 26.07
N ALA A 34 -52.14 -19.08 27.41
CA ALA A 34 -51.29 -19.95 28.24
C ALA A 34 -49.91 -19.41 28.65
N LYS A 35 -49.93 -18.22 29.29
CA LYS A 35 -49.13 -17.96 30.51
C LYS A 35 -49.98 -18.43 31.68
N ILE A 36 -49.65 -19.59 32.26
CA ILE A 36 -49.98 -20.17 33.58
C ILE A 36 -49.50 -21.63 33.42
N GLU A 37 -48.78 -22.18 34.41
CA GLU A 37 -48.06 -23.47 34.38
C GLU A 37 -46.60 -23.46 33.90
N LYS A 38 -45.76 -22.60 34.50
CA LYS A 38 -44.35 -22.97 34.71
C LYS A 38 -43.69 -22.44 35.98
N ASP A 39 -44.49 -21.91 36.91
CA ASP A 39 -44.07 -21.47 38.25
C ASP A 39 -44.39 -22.50 39.36
N ARG A 40 -44.61 -23.77 39.00
CA ARG A 40 -44.94 -24.85 39.95
C ARG A 40 -43.90 -25.98 40.05
N ALA A 41 -42.77 -25.90 39.33
CA ALA A 41 -41.76 -26.95 39.30
C ALA A 41 -40.38 -26.55 39.89
N LEU A 42 -40.24 -25.36 40.47
CA LEU A 42 -38.99 -24.91 41.11
C LEU A 42 -39.12 -24.66 42.63
N VAL A 43 -40.26 -25.03 43.22
CA VAL A 43 -40.53 -24.88 44.66
C VAL A 43 -40.47 -26.23 45.42
N GLU A 44 -40.43 -27.37 44.71
CA GLU A 44 -40.38 -28.69 45.36
C GLU A 44 -38.97 -29.32 45.45
N GLU A 45 -37.97 -28.83 44.72
CA GLU A 45 -36.58 -29.34 44.83
C GLU A 45 -35.73 -28.56 45.87
N LYS A 46 -36.31 -27.52 46.48
CA LYS A 46 -35.67 -26.71 47.53
C LYS A 46 -36.06 -27.09 48.97
N ASN A 47 -36.98 -28.03 49.14
CA ASN A 47 -37.48 -28.42 50.48
C ASN A 47 -37.08 -29.83 50.94
N GLU A 48 -36.30 -30.60 50.16
CA GLU A 48 -35.77 -31.91 50.60
C GLU A 48 -34.32 -31.88 51.11
N LEU A 49 -33.61 -30.75 51.03
CA LEU A 49 -32.22 -30.64 51.50
C LEU A 49 -32.04 -29.90 52.85
N GLU A 50 -33.12 -29.33 53.42
CA GLU A 50 -33.07 -28.63 54.72
C GLU A 50 -33.53 -29.46 55.92
N THR A 51 -34.01 -30.70 55.72
CA THR A 51 -34.50 -31.57 56.82
C THR A 51 -33.58 -32.73 57.24
N GLU A 52 -32.47 -32.99 56.56
CA GLU A 52 -31.46 -33.97 57.03
C GLU A 52 -30.29 -33.35 57.82
N ASN A 53 -30.26 -32.02 57.97
CA ASN A 53 -29.18 -31.31 58.67
C ASN A 53 -29.39 -31.11 60.18
N LYS A 54 -30.23 -31.93 60.85
CA LYS A 54 -30.49 -31.77 62.30
C LYS A 54 -30.37 -33.00 63.19
N LYS A 55 -29.95 -34.17 62.69
CA LYS A 55 -29.71 -35.35 63.54
C LYS A 55 -28.52 -36.20 63.09
N LYS A 56 -27.30 -35.66 63.22
CA LYS A 56 -26.06 -36.44 63.44
C LYS A 56 -24.92 -35.52 63.88
N SER A 57 -25.19 -34.75 64.93
CA SER A 57 -24.17 -34.24 65.84
C SER A 57 -24.00 -35.29 66.93
N GLU A 58 -23.04 -36.20 66.76
CA GLU A 58 -22.20 -36.74 67.84
C GLU A 58 -21.18 -37.72 67.25
N ASN A 59 -19.90 -37.37 67.43
CA ASN A 59 -18.68 -38.16 67.19
C ASN A 59 -18.27 -38.49 65.74
N ARG A 60 -17.40 -37.65 65.15
CA ARG A 60 -15.98 -38.04 64.86
C ARG A 60 -15.19 -36.95 64.11
N SER A 61 -14.08 -36.56 64.73
CA SER A 61 -12.84 -35.98 64.18
C SER A 61 -12.92 -34.73 63.29
N VAL A 62 -12.47 -33.63 63.88
CA VAL A 62 -11.86 -32.46 63.24
C VAL A 62 -11.07 -32.84 61.99
N LYS A 63 -11.56 -32.42 60.81
CA LYS A 63 -10.76 -32.35 59.58
C LYS A 63 -10.57 -30.87 59.28
N GLY A 64 -9.34 -30.39 59.48
CA GLY A 64 -8.98 -28.98 59.43
C GLY A 64 -9.42 -28.31 58.13
N CYS A 65 -10.04 -27.15 58.28
CA CYS A 65 -10.21 -26.20 57.20
C CYS A 65 -8.81 -25.65 56.86
N GLU A 66 -8.29 -25.96 55.67
CA GLU A 66 -7.06 -25.31 55.19
C GLU A 66 -7.32 -23.79 55.13
N PRO A 67 -6.42 -22.95 55.68
CA PRO A 67 -6.61 -21.51 55.67
C PRO A 67 -6.69 -20.99 54.22
N LYS A 68 -7.61 -20.05 53.95
CA LYS A 68 -7.65 -19.32 52.68
C LYS A 68 -6.28 -18.64 52.50
N LYS A 69 -5.47 -19.13 51.55
CA LYS A 69 -4.17 -18.54 51.23
C LYS A 69 -4.38 -17.14 50.65
N THR A 70 -3.64 -16.16 51.17
CA THR A 70 -3.62 -14.79 50.61
C THR A 70 -2.89 -14.78 49.27
N ALA A 71 -3.01 -13.70 48.47
CA ALA A 71 -2.24 -13.60 47.24
C ALA A 71 -0.73 -13.60 47.53
N GLN A 72 -0.34 -12.95 48.62
CA GLN A 72 1.04 -12.93 49.10
C GLN A 72 1.58 -14.33 49.43
N ASP A 73 0.78 -15.17 50.10
CA ASP A 73 1.18 -16.56 50.43
C ASP A 73 1.35 -17.41 49.18
N ILE A 74 0.50 -17.22 48.17
CA ILE A 74 0.58 -17.94 46.90
C ILE A 74 1.85 -17.52 46.14
N LEU A 75 2.11 -16.22 46.04
CA LEU A 75 3.27 -15.68 45.33
C LEU A 75 4.59 -16.04 46.04
N LEU A 76 4.67 -15.87 47.36
CA LEU A 76 5.84 -16.31 48.13
C LEU A 76 6.05 -17.82 48.04
N GLY A 77 4.97 -18.61 48.08
CA GLY A 77 5.04 -20.05 47.90
C GLY A 77 5.61 -20.46 46.55
N ALA A 78 5.16 -19.81 45.47
CA ALA A 78 5.57 -20.11 44.10
C ALA A 78 7.04 -19.79 43.81
N PHE A 79 7.58 -18.72 44.40
CA PHE A 79 8.96 -18.25 44.18
C PHE A 79 9.91 -18.55 45.35
N SER A 80 9.45 -19.21 46.41
CA SER A 80 10.28 -19.54 47.57
C SER A 80 11.51 -20.38 47.20
N LYS A 81 12.67 -20.06 47.79
CA LYS A 81 13.90 -20.85 47.65
C LYS A 81 13.72 -22.17 48.38
N GLN A 82 13.36 -23.21 47.63
CA GLN A 82 13.33 -24.58 48.14
C GLN A 82 14.49 -25.36 47.54
N HIS A 83 15.06 -26.29 48.29
CA HIS A 83 16.09 -27.19 47.80
C HIS A 83 15.50 -28.56 47.47
N ASP A 84 15.98 -29.16 46.38
CA ASP A 84 15.78 -30.57 46.09
C ASP A 84 16.64 -31.45 46.99
N LYS A 85 16.36 -32.75 46.97
CA LYS A 85 17.10 -33.75 47.75
C LYS A 85 18.61 -33.76 47.41
N ASP A 86 18.95 -33.27 46.23
CA ASP A 86 20.31 -33.20 45.70
C ASP A 86 21.00 -31.85 46.01
N GLY A 87 20.36 -30.96 46.77
CA GLY A 87 20.89 -29.64 47.16
C GLY A 87 20.70 -28.55 46.10
N SER A 88 20.26 -28.88 44.88
CA SER A 88 19.90 -27.92 43.84
C SER A 88 18.66 -27.11 44.23
N ILE A 89 18.59 -25.86 43.76
CA ILE A 89 17.42 -25.00 43.99
C ILE A 89 16.27 -25.50 43.11
N LYS A 90 15.10 -25.73 43.70
CA LYS A 90 13.89 -26.08 42.97
C LYS A 90 13.45 -24.90 42.09
N PRO A 91 13.05 -25.16 40.84
CA PRO A 91 12.52 -24.10 39.99
C PRO A 91 11.18 -23.59 40.55
N ALA A 92 10.92 -22.30 40.36
CA ALA A 92 9.64 -21.71 40.69
C ALA A 92 8.54 -22.41 39.89
N LYS A 93 7.39 -22.64 40.53
CA LYS A 93 6.27 -23.29 39.87
C LYS A 93 4.96 -22.76 40.43
N ILE A 94 4.11 -22.30 39.53
CA ILE A 94 2.73 -21.92 39.83
C ILE A 94 1.79 -22.98 39.24
N THR A 95 0.79 -23.42 40.00
CA THR A 95 -0.16 -24.41 39.50
C THR A 95 -1.41 -23.74 38.93
N LYS A 96 -2.14 -24.45 38.04
CA LYS A 96 -3.45 -23.97 37.54
C LYS A 96 -4.45 -23.65 38.67
N ARG A 97 -4.33 -24.30 39.83
CA ARG A 97 -5.16 -24.01 41.01
C ARG A 97 -4.74 -22.68 41.65
N ASP A 98 -3.44 -22.42 41.73
CA ASP A 98 -2.90 -21.16 42.25
C ASP A 98 -3.29 -19.98 41.35
N LEU A 99 -3.19 -20.14 40.03
CA LEU A 99 -3.62 -19.12 39.05
C LEU A 99 -5.11 -18.81 39.17
N LYS A 100 -5.97 -19.84 39.24
CA LYS A 100 -7.42 -19.65 39.47
C LYS A 100 -7.71 -19.00 40.82
N SER A 101 -6.92 -19.32 41.85
CA SER A 101 -7.09 -18.71 43.17
C SER A 101 -6.73 -17.24 43.10
N LEU A 102 -5.57 -16.88 42.51
CA LEU A 102 -5.15 -15.50 42.33
C LEU A 102 -6.15 -14.67 41.51
N ASN A 103 -6.69 -15.22 40.42
CA ASN A 103 -7.63 -14.48 39.58
C ASN A 103 -9.04 -14.35 40.19
N SER A 104 -9.43 -15.26 41.10
CA SER A 104 -10.73 -15.21 41.79
C SER A 104 -10.70 -14.41 43.10
N LEU A 105 -9.52 -13.92 43.52
CA LEU A 105 -9.42 -13.00 44.65
C LEU A 105 -9.98 -11.64 44.25
N ASN A 106 -11.00 -11.19 44.96
CA ASN A 106 -11.55 -9.85 44.85
C ASN A 106 -11.04 -9.01 46.02
N THR A 107 -9.73 -8.82 46.08
CA THR A 107 -9.03 -8.30 47.27
C THR A 107 -8.58 -6.85 47.09
N HIS A 108 -8.75 -6.05 48.15
CA HIS A 108 -8.04 -4.77 48.34
C HIS A 108 -6.59 -4.97 48.83
N GLU A 109 -5.98 -6.13 48.55
CA GLU A 109 -4.62 -6.43 48.98
C GLU A 109 -3.63 -5.56 48.18
N VAL A 110 -2.82 -4.79 48.90
CA VAL A 110 -1.75 -3.98 48.30
C VAL A 110 -0.49 -4.82 48.26
N LEU A 111 -0.05 -5.18 47.05
CA LEU A 111 1.25 -5.82 46.83
C LEU A 111 2.34 -4.79 47.10
N THR A 112 3.03 -4.92 48.24
CA THR A 112 4.02 -3.94 48.67
C THR A 112 5.32 -4.06 47.87
N ARG A 113 6.08 -2.95 47.82
CA ARG A 113 7.39 -2.93 47.17
C ARG A 113 8.40 -3.88 47.83
N GLU A 114 8.28 -4.09 49.13
CA GLU A 114 9.10 -5.05 49.89
C GLU A 114 8.85 -6.49 49.41
N LEU A 115 7.58 -6.85 49.18
CA LEU A 115 7.20 -8.14 48.63
C LEU A 115 7.77 -8.34 47.21
N VAL A 116 7.66 -7.32 46.36
CA VAL A 116 8.21 -7.31 45.00
C VAL A 116 9.72 -7.53 45.03
N ASN A 117 10.46 -6.80 45.86
CA ASN A 117 11.92 -6.93 45.98
C ASN A 117 12.31 -8.32 46.47
N SER A 118 11.60 -8.83 47.50
CA SER A 118 11.84 -10.17 48.04
C SER A 118 11.60 -11.27 46.99
N ILE A 119 10.51 -11.16 46.22
CA ILE A 119 10.20 -12.11 45.15
C ILE A 119 11.18 -11.96 43.99
N ALA A 120 11.59 -10.75 43.61
CA ALA A 120 12.59 -10.54 42.56
C ALA A 120 13.94 -11.17 42.92
N GLU A 121 14.38 -11.04 44.17
CA GLU A 121 15.60 -11.71 44.66
C GLU A 121 15.48 -13.23 44.68
N ALA A 122 14.30 -13.76 45.01
CA ALA A 122 14.03 -15.19 44.98
C ALA A 122 13.95 -15.72 43.54
N ALA A 123 13.20 -15.04 42.68
CA ALA A 123 13.00 -15.34 41.25
C ALA A 123 14.30 -15.27 40.45
N ALA A 124 15.24 -14.38 40.81
CA ALA A 124 16.57 -14.38 40.19
C ALA A 124 17.34 -15.71 40.34
N LEU A 125 16.96 -16.54 41.31
CA LEU A 125 17.56 -17.85 41.58
C LEU A 125 16.65 -19.01 41.18
N THR A 126 15.34 -18.89 41.42
CA THR A 126 14.35 -19.96 41.18
C THR A 126 13.70 -19.89 39.79
N ASP A 127 13.66 -18.73 39.15
CA ASP A 127 13.06 -18.49 37.84
C ASP A 127 13.92 -17.57 36.94
N PRO A 128 15.20 -17.92 36.70
CA PRO A 128 16.10 -17.05 35.93
C PRO A 128 15.67 -16.86 34.47
N SER A 129 14.91 -17.80 33.90
CA SER A 129 14.32 -17.69 32.57
C SER A 129 12.97 -16.95 32.54
N LEU A 130 12.39 -16.59 33.69
CA LEU A 130 11.07 -15.95 33.81
C LEU A 130 9.90 -16.80 33.27
N ASP A 131 10.03 -18.14 33.28
CA ASP A 131 9.00 -19.04 32.77
C ASP A 131 7.74 -18.98 33.64
N CYS A 132 7.91 -19.04 34.97
CA CYS A 132 6.80 -18.99 35.93
C CYS A 132 6.15 -17.59 35.92
N LEU A 133 6.96 -16.53 35.83
CA LEU A 133 6.47 -15.16 35.76
C LEU A 133 5.69 -14.87 34.47
N ALA A 134 6.14 -15.39 33.32
CA ALA A 134 5.42 -15.24 32.05
C ALA A 134 4.09 -15.98 32.05
N GLU A 135 4.02 -17.17 32.67
CA GLU A 135 2.76 -17.90 32.86
C GLU A 135 1.77 -17.13 33.73
N LEU A 136 2.25 -16.50 34.82
CA LEU A 136 1.44 -15.63 35.66
C LEU A 136 0.92 -14.41 34.87
N ALA A 137 1.79 -13.69 34.16
CA ALA A 137 1.41 -12.53 33.35
C ALA A 137 0.34 -12.86 32.28
N LEU A 138 0.47 -14.03 31.63
CA LEU A 138 -0.51 -14.53 30.67
C LEU A 138 -1.86 -14.92 31.28
N SER A 139 -1.89 -15.30 32.56
CA SER A 139 -3.11 -15.69 33.25
C SER A 139 -3.91 -14.48 33.74
N VAL A 140 -3.21 -13.42 34.14
CA VAL A 140 -3.79 -12.18 34.67
C VAL A 140 -4.43 -11.35 33.57
N THR A 141 -3.84 -11.38 32.36
CA THR A 141 -4.33 -10.66 31.17
C THR A 141 -5.54 -11.31 30.49
N ASP A 142 -5.99 -12.49 30.93
CA ASP A 142 -7.08 -13.25 30.29
C ASP A 142 -8.46 -13.01 30.94
N GLU A 143 -8.49 -12.52 32.18
CA GLU A 143 -9.70 -12.29 32.96
C GLU A 143 -10.01 -10.78 33.06
N SER A 144 -11.30 -10.43 33.12
CA SER A 144 -11.83 -9.07 32.94
C SER A 144 -11.08 -7.97 33.71
N GLU A 145 -11.00 -6.78 33.10
CA GLU A 145 -10.44 -5.55 33.66
C GLU A 145 -10.96 -5.28 35.08
N GLY A 146 -10.07 -5.44 36.05
CA GLY A 146 -10.30 -5.05 37.44
C GLY A 146 -8.99 -4.56 38.06
N ASP A 147 -9.12 -3.73 39.09
CA ASP A 147 -7.97 -3.09 39.75
C ASP A 147 -6.96 -4.11 40.28
N TRP A 148 -7.42 -5.29 40.66
CA TRP A 148 -6.58 -6.40 41.13
C TRP A 148 -5.75 -7.03 40.01
N GLN A 149 -6.34 -7.25 38.83
CA GLN A 149 -5.64 -7.75 37.66
C GLN A 149 -4.56 -6.76 37.23
N GLN A 150 -4.87 -5.46 37.26
CA GLN A 150 -3.89 -4.41 36.97
C GLN A 150 -2.75 -4.41 38.00
N ALA A 151 -3.06 -4.58 39.29
CA ALA A 151 -2.07 -4.67 40.36
C ALA A 151 -1.16 -5.91 40.20
N LEU A 152 -1.72 -7.08 39.89
CA LEU A 152 -0.97 -8.31 39.63
C LEU A 152 -0.09 -8.21 38.37
N PHE A 153 -0.59 -7.58 37.31
CA PHE A 153 0.19 -7.39 36.10
C PHE A 153 1.33 -6.39 36.32
N THR A 154 1.07 -5.29 37.02
CA THR A 154 2.09 -4.33 37.46
C THR A 154 3.14 -5.00 38.33
N PHE A 155 2.73 -5.88 39.24
CA PHE A 155 3.63 -6.71 40.03
C PHE A 155 4.53 -7.57 39.15
N CYS A 156 4.00 -8.22 38.10
CA CYS A 156 4.79 -9.01 37.18
C CYS A 156 5.86 -8.18 36.46
N VAL A 157 5.51 -6.97 36.01
CA VAL A 157 6.44 -6.03 35.36
C VAL A 157 7.56 -5.61 36.31
N GLN A 158 7.24 -5.32 37.57
CA GLN A 158 8.22 -4.92 38.57
C GLN A 158 9.18 -6.07 38.92
N VAL A 159 8.67 -7.30 39.08
CA VAL A 159 9.51 -8.48 39.30
C VAL A 159 10.40 -8.76 38.08
N ALA A 160 9.86 -8.65 36.86
CA ALA A 160 10.64 -8.79 35.63
C ALA A 160 11.78 -7.75 35.57
N SER A 161 11.49 -6.50 35.97
CA SER A 161 12.48 -5.41 36.04
C SER A 161 13.59 -5.70 37.07
N GLY A 162 13.25 -6.34 38.18
CA GLY A 162 14.21 -6.76 39.22
C GLY A 162 15.07 -7.97 38.85
N VAL A 163 14.60 -8.84 37.94
CA VAL A 163 15.34 -10.05 37.49
C VAL A 163 16.15 -9.81 36.20
N TRP A 164 15.77 -8.79 35.43
CA TRP A 164 16.36 -8.43 34.14
C TRP A 164 17.89 -8.16 34.17
N ILE A 165 18.56 -8.39 33.04
CA ILE A 165 20.02 -8.32 32.89
C ILE A 165 20.66 -6.96 33.23
N HIS A 166 19.90 -5.86 33.19
CA HIS A 166 20.33 -4.53 33.65
C HIS A 166 19.58 -4.05 34.90
N LYS A 167 19.19 -4.94 35.83
CA LYS A 167 18.55 -4.54 37.10
C LYS A 167 19.31 -3.47 37.92
N HIS A 168 20.62 -3.30 37.67
CA HIS A 168 21.45 -2.27 38.29
C HIS A 168 21.02 -0.83 37.97
N THR A 169 20.20 -0.62 36.94
CA THR A 169 19.63 0.70 36.65
C THR A 169 18.54 1.12 37.65
N GLY A 170 18.10 0.21 38.52
CA GLY A 170 17.09 0.51 39.54
C GLY A 170 15.68 0.76 38.98
N SER A 171 15.45 0.35 37.73
CA SER A 171 14.17 0.51 37.05
C SER A 171 13.06 -0.24 37.77
N VAL A 172 11.94 0.44 37.98
CA VAL A 172 10.70 -0.16 38.51
C VAL A 172 9.84 -0.72 37.38
N ASP A 173 9.97 -0.13 36.18
CA ASP A 173 9.22 -0.48 34.98
C ASP A 173 10.17 -0.41 33.79
N LEU A 174 10.81 -1.55 33.48
CA LEU A 174 11.81 -1.63 32.44
C LEU A 174 11.24 -1.25 31.06
N PHE A 175 9.96 -1.51 30.81
CA PHE A 175 9.34 -1.26 29.50
C PHE A 175 9.15 0.23 29.29
N ARG A 176 8.68 0.94 30.32
CA ARG A 176 8.62 2.40 30.30
C ARG A 176 9.99 3.01 30.01
N ASP A 177 11.04 2.53 30.66
CA ASP A 177 12.42 3.00 30.44
C ASP A 177 12.92 2.76 29.02
N ILE A 178 12.56 1.63 28.39
CA ILE A 178 12.89 1.35 26.97
C ILE A 178 12.25 2.40 26.04
N PHE A 179 11.06 2.90 26.41
CA PHE A 179 10.28 3.78 25.55
C PHE A 179 10.45 5.28 25.85
N VAL A 180 11.18 5.67 26.89
CA VAL A 180 11.47 7.09 27.22
C VAL A 180 12.05 7.85 26.02
N GLU A 181 12.86 7.19 25.20
CA GLU A 181 13.53 7.78 24.02
C GLU A 181 12.69 7.70 22.73
N HIS A 182 11.51 7.07 22.77
CA HIS A 182 10.74 6.65 21.58
C HIS A 182 9.31 7.21 21.56
N ASN A 183 9.11 8.44 22.06
CA ASN A 183 7.80 9.07 22.28
C ASN A 183 6.86 9.27 21.07
N ASN A 184 7.13 8.77 19.86
CA ASN A 184 6.31 9.02 18.66
C ASN A 184 6.53 7.97 17.53
N ARG A 185 6.49 6.67 17.83
CA ARG A 185 6.56 5.64 16.78
C ARG A 185 5.37 4.69 16.87
N ASP A 186 4.81 4.34 15.73
CA ASP A 186 3.62 3.48 15.62
C ASP A 186 3.93 1.98 15.73
N ASP A 187 5.21 1.60 15.77
CA ASP A 187 5.68 0.22 15.74
C ASP A 187 6.34 -0.22 17.06
N TRP A 188 5.57 -0.16 18.15
CA TRP A 188 6.05 -0.45 19.49
C TRP A 188 6.59 -1.88 19.69
N PRO A 189 5.97 -2.96 19.14
CA PRO A 189 6.46 -4.32 19.33
C PRO A 189 7.86 -4.53 18.74
N ASN A 190 8.13 -4.00 17.54
CA ASN A 190 9.45 -4.11 16.92
C ASN A 190 10.52 -3.27 17.62
N ILE A 191 10.14 -2.10 18.17
CA ILE A 191 11.05 -1.29 19.00
C ILE A 191 11.42 -2.02 20.29
N LEU A 192 10.44 -2.66 20.93
CA LEU A 192 10.67 -3.50 22.11
C LEU A 192 11.64 -4.63 21.77
N GLU A 193 11.35 -5.38 20.70
CA GLU A 193 12.19 -6.49 20.25
C GLU A 193 13.61 -6.05 19.95
N TYR A 194 13.77 -4.96 19.20
CA TYR A 194 15.08 -4.41 18.86
C TYR A 194 15.87 -4.02 20.11
N SER A 195 15.24 -3.28 21.03
CA SER A 195 15.86 -2.79 22.26
C SER A 195 16.30 -3.93 23.18
N LEU A 196 15.45 -4.95 23.34
CA LEU A 196 15.76 -6.14 24.14
C LEU A 196 16.83 -6.99 23.46
N SER A 197 16.69 -7.25 22.16
CA SER A 197 17.62 -8.06 21.37
C SER A 197 19.02 -7.49 21.40
N GLN A 198 19.19 -6.17 21.23
CA GLN A 198 20.51 -5.54 21.32
C GLN A 198 21.20 -5.81 22.65
N LYS A 199 20.45 -5.71 23.76
CA LYS A 199 21.00 -5.87 25.11
C LYS A 199 21.32 -7.33 25.42
N TYR A 200 20.47 -8.27 24.99
CA TYR A 200 20.73 -9.71 25.16
C TYR A 200 21.83 -10.23 24.24
N GLN A 201 21.86 -9.82 22.98
CA GLN A 201 22.90 -10.23 22.02
C GLN A 201 24.30 -9.79 22.47
N LYS A 202 24.45 -8.56 22.98
CA LYS A 202 25.73 -8.10 23.54
C LYS A 202 26.21 -8.99 24.68
N ARG A 203 25.30 -9.39 25.58
CA ARG A 203 25.63 -10.24 26.73
C ARG A 203 25.93 -11.70 26.34
N ILE A 204 25.14 -12.25 25.41
CA ILE A 204 25.36 -13.59 24.85
C ILE A 204 26.69 -13.65 24.07
N ALA A 205 27.00 -12.63 23.27
CA ALA A 205 28.27 -12.54 22.57
C ALA A 205 29.47 -12.48 23.54
N GLY A 206 29.35 -11.70 24.63
CA GLY A 206 30.37 -11.65 25.68
C GLY A 206 30.63 -13.01 26.36
N LEU A 207 29.60 -13.85 26.54
CA LEU A 207 29.76 -15.22 27.05
C LEU A 207 30.47 -16.13 26.04
N LYS A 208 30.14 -16.03 24.76
CA LYS A 208 30.82 -16.77 23.68
C LYS A 208 32.30 -16.41 23.57
N SER A 209 32.63 -15.13 23.72
CA SER A 209 34.04 -14.68 23.76
C SER A 209 34.77 -15.19 25.00
N ARG A 210 34.09 -15.30 26.15
CA ARG A 210 34.71 -15.81 27.39
C ARG A 210 35.00 -17.31 27.32
N GLU A 211 34.17 -18.10 26.64
CA GLU A 211 34.45 -19.51 26.34
C GLU A 211 35.68 -19.68 25.43
N THR A 212 35.87 -18.82 24.42
CA THR A 212 37.06 -18.88 23.57
C THR A 212 38.33 -18.43 24.29
N PHE A 213 38.27 -17.42 25.16
CA PHE A 213 39.43 -16.96 25.93
C PHE A 213 39.80 -17.88 27.11
N GLN A 214 38.85 -18.57 27.75
CA GLN A 214 39.16 -19.56 28.79
C GLN A 214 39.85 -20.83 28.25
N SER A 215 39.88 -21.03 26.93
CA SER A 215 40.72 -22.04 26.28
C SER A 215 42.19 -21.63 26.15
N SER A 216 42.54 -20.37 26.48
CA SER A 216 43.88 -19.81 26.39
C SER A 216 44.20 -18.95 27.63
N GLY A 217 44.60 -19.60 28.73
CA GLY A 217 45.45 -19.07 29.80
C GLY A 217 45.08 -17.73 30.48
N GLU A 218 44.76 -17.82 31.78
CA GLU A 218 44.92 -16.79 32.82
C GLU A 218 44.31 -15.38 32.60
N SER A 219 43.20 -15.07 33.29
CA SER A 219 43.08 -13.86 34.13
C SER A 219 41.79 -13.82 34.95
N GLU A 220 41.81 -12.96 35.97
CA GLU A 220 41.06 -12.96 37.23
C GLU A 220 39.52 -12.83 37.15
N ALA A 221 38.91 -13.64 38.01
CA ALA A 221 37.61 -13.58 38.68
C ALA A 221 36.68 -12.37 38.42
N LEU A 222 35.59 -12.66 37.71
CA LEU A 222 34.24 -12.28 38.14
C LEU A 222 33.43 -13.59 38.26
N GLU A 223 33.08 -13.93 39.49
CA GLU A 223 32.35 -15.13 39.94
C GLU A 223 31.14 -15.47 39.04
N PRO A 224 31.03 -16.72 38.54
CA PRO A 224 29.80 -17.21 37.95
C PRO A 224 28.79 -17.45 39.10
N VAL A 225 27.78 -16.59 39.20
CA VAL A 225 26.72 -16.66 40.24
C VAL A 225 25.84 -17.92 40.12
N SER A 226 26.12 -18.82 39.18
CA SER A 226 25.38 -20.06 39.01
C SER A 226 26.33 -21.10 38.43
N GLY A 227 26.46 -22.26 39.07
CA GLY A 227 27.28 -23.41 38.63
C GLY A 227 26.80 -24.08 37.33
N LEU A 228 26.20 -23.30 36.43
CA LEU A 228 25.75 -23.68 35.10
C LEU A 228 26.90 -23.51 34.10
N SER A 229 26.98 -24.43 33.14
CA SER A 229 27.88 -24.27 31.99
C SER A 229 27.50 -23.01 31.19
N SER A 230 28.47 -22.39 30.52
CA SER A 230 28.21 -21.17 29.73
C SER A 230 27.19 -21.41 28.60
N ARG A 231 27.13 -22.63 28.04
CA ARG A 231 26.06 -23.07 27.12
C ARG A 231 24.66 -23.09 27.75
N GLU A 232 24.54 -23.49 29.02
CA GLU A 232 23.25 -23.47 29.75
C GLU A 232 22.84 -22.05 30.14
N GLN A 233 23.82 -21.21 30.50
CA GLN A 233 23.58 -19.78 30.73
C GLN A 233 23.09 -19.08 29.46
N GLN A 234 23.66 -19.40 28.29
CA GLN A 234 23.19 -18.86 27.01
C GLN A 234 21.73 -19.26 26.75
N LYS A 235 21.37 -20.55 26.88
CA LYS A 235 19.99 -21.01 26.70
C LYS A 235 19.02 -20.34 27.67
N THR A 236 19.46 -20.11 28.91
CA THR A 236 18.66 -19.43 29.93
C THR A 236 18.41 -17.97 29.54
N LEU A 237 19.43 -17.26 29.05
CA LEU A 237 19.29 -15.88 28.56
C LEU A 237 18.41 -15.78 27.30
N GLU A 238 18.51 -16.73 26.37
CA GLU A 238 17.65 -16.79 25.18
C GLU A 238 16.17 -16.99 25.57
N LYS A 239 15.90 -17.87 26.54
CA LYS A 239 14.55 -18.04 27.10
C LYS A 239 14.08 -16.80 27.86
N GLN A 240 14.94 -16.23 28.69
CA GLN A 240 14.64 -15.01 29.43
C GLN A 240 14.27 -13.87 28.48
N HIS A 241 15.01 -13.70 27.37
CA HIS A 241 14.69 -12.74 26.33
C HIS A 241 13.27 -12.93 25.75
N ARG A 242 12.92 -14.16 25.37
CA ARG A 242 11.60 -14.49 24.82
C ARG A 242 10.47 -14.24 25.83
N ASN A 243 10.65 -14.66 27.07
CA ASN A 243 9.64 -14.48 28.11
C ASN A 243 9.48 -13.00 28.49
N LEU A 244 10.57 -12.23 28.50
CA LEU A 244 10.52 -10.79 28.75
C LEU A 244 9.86 -10.03 27.59
N LEU A 245 10.10 -10.45 26.35
CA LEU A 245 9.42 -9.92 25.16
C LEU A 245 7.91 -10.19 25.23
N LEU A 246 7.51 -11.40 25.62
CA LEU A 246 6.11 -11.75 25.81
C LEU A 246 5.44 -10.88 26.88
N ILE A 247 6.06 -10.72 28.05
CA ILE A 247 5.55 -9.84 29.12
C ILE A 247 5.46 -8.39 28.62
N GLY A 248 6.44 -7.93 27.83
CA GLY A 248 6.43 -6.56 27.29
C GLY A 248 5.37 -6.31 26.22
N VAL A 249 5.09 -7.29 25.36
CA VAL A 249 3.98 -7.20 24.39
C VAL A 249 2.63 -7.17 25.12
N LEU A 250 2.47 -7.98 26.18
CA LEU A 250 1.29 -7.89 27.05
C LEU A 250 1.18 -6.53 27.74
N TRP A 251 2.32 -5.93 28.11
CA TRP A 251 2.35 -4.59 28.70
C TRP A 251 1.93 -3.50 27.72
N LEU A 252 2.34 -3.60 26.46
CA LEU A 252 1.89 -2.69 25.39
C LEU A 252 0.37 -2.76 25.18
N LEU A 253 -0.20 -3.96 25.26
CA LEU A 253 -1.66 -4.15 25.21
C LEU A 253 -2.34 -3.48 26.41
N ASN A 254 -1.81 -3.71 27.61
CA ASN A 254 -2.38 -3.21 28.86
C ASN A 254 -2.33 -1.67 28.97
N GLU A 255 -1.27 -1.04 28.46
CA GLU A 255 -1.11 0.42 28.41
C GLU A 255 -1.82 1.06 27.20
N SER A 256 -2.60 0.28 26.43
CA SER A 256 -3.28 0.74 25.21
C SER A 256 -2.34 1.41 24.20
N LYS A 257 -1.07 0.96 24.12
CA LYS A 257 -0.07 1.46 23.18
C LYS A 257 -0.14 0.76 21.82
N CYS A 258 -0.72 -0.43 21.77
CA CYS A 258 -0.95 -1.20 20.55
C CYS A 258 -2.32 -1.83 20.56
N ASP A 259 -2.89 -1.97 19.37
CA ASP A 259 -4.12 -2.72 19.19
C ASP A 259 -3.85 -4.23 19.26
N LEU A 260 -4.86 -4.97 19.73
CA LEU A 260 -4.81 -6.43 19.80
C LEU A 260 -4.47 -7.07 18.44
N ARG A 261 -4.91 -6.44 17.34
CA ARG A 261 -4.67 -6.92 15.98
C ARG A 261 -3.18 -6.89 15.62
N ASP A 262 -2.49 -5.80 15.97
CA ASP A 262 -1.07 -5.62 15.66
C ASP A 262 -0.21 -6.59 16.49
N ILE A 263 -0.57 -6.78 17.75
CA ILE A 263 0.06 -7.75 18.65
C ILE A 263 -0.10 -9.19 18.14
N ILE A 264 -1.28 -9.55 17.64
CA ILE A 264 -1.51 -10.88 17.05
C ILE A 264 -0.69 -11.04 15.76
N GLY A 265 -0.62 -10.00 14.92
CA GLY A 265 0.23 -10.00 13.73
C GLY A 265 1.68 -10.26 14.08
N TYR A 266 2.22 -9.46 15.01
CA TYR A 266 3.58 -9.58 15.52
C TYR A 266 3.89 -10.97 16.08
N LEU A 267 3.07 -11.48 17.01
CA LEU A 267 3.28 -12.80 17.61
C LEU A 267 3.17 -13.94 16.58
N ASN A 268 2.27 -13.83 15.61
CA ASN A 268 2.17 -14.81 14.52
C ASN A 268 3.45 -14.84 13.69
N GLU A 269 3.99 -13.68 13.31
CA GLU A 269 5.26 -13.58 12.59
C GLU A 269 6.42 -14.16 13.42
N SER A 270 6.52 -13.81 14.70
CA SER A 270 7.55 -14.34 15.60
C SER A 270 7.47 -15.88 15.73
N VAL A 271 6.27 -16.45 15.88
CA VAL A 271 6.06 -17.90 15.95
C VAL A 271 6.47 -18.59 14.65
N VAL A 272 6.14 -18.00 13.49
CA VAL A 272 6.51 -18.56 12.18
C VAL A 272 8.03 -18.55 11.98
N ILE A 273 8.70 -17.45 12.35
CA ILE A 273 10.15 -17.29 12.22
C ILE A 273 10.90 -18.25 13.15
N ASP A 274 10.52 -18.34 14.43
CA ASP A 274 11.24 -19.16 15.42
C ASP A 274 11.01 -20.67 15.24
N HIS A 275 9.83 -21.07 14.75
CA HIS A 275 9.46 -22.48 14.66
C HIS A 275 9.55 -23.08 13.26
N GLY A 276 9.79 -22.31 12.20
CA GLY A 276 10.06 -22.78 10.83
C GLY A 276 9.43 -24.13 10.51
N SER A 277 8.09 -24.19 10.37
CA SER A 277 7.33 -25.41 10.02
C SER A 277 7.67 -26.68 10.83
N LYS A 278 8.08 -26.58 12.10
CA LYS A 278 8.31 -27.76 12.97
C LYS A 278 7.02 -28.33 13.57
N ALA A 279 5.92 -27.57 13.58
CA ALA A 279 4.64 -28.07 14.01
C ALA A 279 4.12 -29.08 12.97
N THR A 280 3.96 -30.34 13.36
CA THR A 280 3.41 -31.35 12.46
C THR A 280 1.88 -31.20 12.40
N LEU A 281 1.27 -31.67 11.31
CA LEU A 281 -0.19 -31.76 11.20
C LEU A 281 -0.80 -32.51 12.38
N LYS A 282 -0.07 -33.50 12.91
CA LYS A 282 -0.46 -34.27 14.10
C LYS A 282 -0.50 -33.41 15.36
N ASP A 283 0.48 -32.54 15.57
CA ASP A 283 0.52 -31.64 16.73
C ASP A 283 -0.64 -30.64 16.69
N VAL A 284 -0.92 -30.08 15.51
CA VAL A 284 -2.07 -29.19 15.29
C VAL A 284 -3.38 -29.95 15.52
N SER A 285 -3.50 -31.17 15.02
CA SER A 285 -4.70 -32.01 15.20
C SER A 285 -4.94 -32.37 16.66
N LEU A 286 -3.88 -32.69 17.41
CA LEU A 286 -3.96 -32.97 18.85
C LEU A 286 -4.32 -31.72 19.66
N LEU A 287 -3.78 -30.56 19.28
CA LEU A 287 -4.15 -29.28 19.88
C LEU A 287 -5.64 -28.99 19.66
N LEU A 288 -6.13 -29.11 18.42
CA LEU A 288 -7.53 -28.87 18.07
C LEU A 288 -8.47 -29.87 18.76
N ALA A 289 -8.10 -31.16 18.83
CA ALA A 289 -8.85 -32.16 19.58
C ALA A 289 -8.89 -31.85 21.09
N GLY A 290 -7.78 -31.36 21.64
CA GLY A 290 -7.70 -30.87 23.02
C GLY A 290 -8.62 -29.67 23.27
N GLN A 291 -8.70 -28.73 22.33
CA GLN A 291 -9.63 -27.61 22.39
C GLN A 291 -11.10 -28.05 22.27
N TRP A 292 -11.38 -29.12 21.53
CA TRP A 292 -12.74 -29.67 21.44
C TRP A 292 -13.22 -30.25 22.77
N LEU A 293 -12.33 -30.91 23.50
CA LEU A 293 -12.61 -31.51 24.81
C LEU A 293 -12.62 -30.47 25.95
N SER A 294 -11.82 -29.41 25.82
CA SER A 294 -11.75 -28.31 26.77
C SER A 294 -11.55 -26.99 26.02
N PRO A 295 -12.63 -26.33 25.59
CA PRO A 295 -12.54 -25.10 24.83
C PRO A 295 -11.86 -24.00 25.66
N SER A 296 -10.68 -23.58 25.22
CA SER A 296 -10.07 -22.33 25.68
C SER A 296 -10.70 -21.17 24.92
N SER A 297 -11.31 -20.24 25.64
CA SER A 297 -11.87 -19.01 25.05
C SER A 297 -10.83 -18.20 24.26
N ARG A 298 -9.53 -18.35 24.61
CA ARG A 298 -8.40 -17.70 23.96
C ARG A 298 -8.12 -18.26 22.57
N VAL A 299 -8.06 -19.59 22.45
CA VAL A 299 -7.77 -20.25 21.17
C VAL A 299 -8.94 -20.07 20.20
N ILE A 300 -10.19 -20.11 20.70
CA ILE A 300 -11.38 -19.87 19.89
C ILE A 300 -11.39 -18.44 19.34
N ARG A 301 -11.09 -17.42 20.17
CA ARG A 301 -11.00 -16.02 19.73
C ARG A 301 -9.92 -15.82 18.67
N LEU A 302 -8.74 -16.39 18.85
CA LEU A 302 -7.66 -16.31 17.85
C LEU A 302 -8.03 -16.98 16.53
N LEU A 303 -8.65 -18.17 16.57
CA LEU A 303 -9.13 -18.85 15.37
C LEU A 303 -10.21 -18.04 14.64
N ALA A 304 -11.12 -17.40 15.38
CA ALA A 304 -12.14 -16.52 14.79
C ALA A 304 -11.50 -15.29 14.13
N MET A 305 -10.55 -14.62 14.79
CA MET A 305 -9.81 -13.49 14.22
C MET A 305 -9.01 -13.89 12.97
N GLN A 306 -8.35 -15.06 12.98
CA GLN A 306 -7.67 -15.56 11.79
C GLN A 306 -8.64 -15.87 10.65
N ALA A 307 -9.80 -16.47 10.95
CA ALA A 307 -10.83 -16.71 9.95
C ALA A 307 -11.32 -15.38 9.34
N GLU A 308 -11.55 -14.36 10.17
CA GLU A 308 -11.93 -13.02 9.71
C GLU A 308 -10.86 -12.40 8.80
N GLN A 309 -9.59 -12.42 9.22
CA GLN A 309 -8.46 -11.93 8.41
C GLN A 309 -8.38 -12.67 7.07
N ARG A 310 -8.58 -13.99 7.06
CA ARG A 310 -8.60 -14.77 5.83
C ARG A 310 -9.74 -14.35 4.91
N THR A 311 -10.94 -14.14 5.44
CA THR A 311 -12.08 -13.67 4.64
C THR A 311 -11.84 -12.26 4.07
N GLN A 312 -11.22 -11.37 4.83
CA GLN A 312 -10.84 -10.02 4.36
C GLN A 312 -9.84 -10.10 3.20
N LEU A 313 -8.80 -10.94 3.34
CA LEU A 313 -7.81 -11.17 2.28
C LEU A 313 -8.43 -11.78 1.03
N GLU A 314 -9.36 -12.74 1.17
CA GLU A 314 -10.08 -13.33 0.04
C GLU A 314 -10.97 -12.31 -0.69
N ASP A 315 -11.61 -11.39 0.04
CA ASP A 315 -12.41 -10.33 -0.55
C ASP A 315 -11.55 -9.26 -1.24
N ASP A 316 -10.41 -8.89 -0.65
CA ASP A 316 -9.46 -7.97 -1.27
C ASP A 316 -8.83 -8.58 -2.53
N LEU A 317 -8.51 -9.87 -2.51
CA LEU A 317 -8.04 -10.59 -3.70
C LEU A 317 -9.08 -10.50 -4.83
N LYS A 318 -10.35 -10.81 -4.56
CA LYS A 318 -11.43 -10.67 -5.56
C LYS A 318 -11.58 -9.24 -6.08
N ARG A 319 -11.42 -8.23 -5.22
CA ARG A 319 -11.46 -6.80 -5.63
C ARG A 319 -10.30 -6.47 -6.56
N THR A 320 -9.09 -6.91 -6.22
CA THR A 320 -7.89 -6.66 -7.03
C THR A 320 -7.98 -7.36 -8.39
N GLU A 321 -8.45 -8.61 -8.44
CA GLU A 321 -8.68 -9.34 -9.70
C GLU A 321 -9.69 -8.62 -10.59
N LYS A 322 -10.79 -8.12 -10.02
CA LYS A 322 -11.79 -7.34 -10.75
C LYS A 322 -11.22 -6.04 -11.31
N LEU A 323 -10.40 -5.33 -10.52
CA LEU A 323 -9.73 -4.11 -10.95
C LEU A 323 -8.75 -4.41 -12.11
N MET A 324 -7.99 -5.49 -11.99
CA MET A 324 -7.04 -5.91 -13.01
C MET A 324 -7.74 -6.19 -14.35
N LEU A 325 -8.83 -6.97 -14.32
CA LEU A 325 -9.65 -7.24 -15.51
C LEU A 325 -10.20 -5.96 -16.16
N GLN A 326 -10.64 -4.99 -15.37
CA GLN A 326 -11.10 -3.69 -15.88
C GLN A 326 -9.96 -2.90 -16.56
N LYS A 327 -8.75 -2.96 -16.00
CA LYS A 327 -7.58 -2.31 -16.58
C LYS A 327 -7.12 -2.99 -17.87
N ASP A 328 -7.16 -4.30 -17.93
CA ASP A 328 -6.87 -5.05 -19.17
C ASP A 328 -7.85 -4.69 -20.28
N GLN A 329 -9.14 -4.56 -19.96
CA GLN A 329 -10.15 -4.08 -20.92
C GLN A 329 -9.86 -2.65 -21.40
N GLN A 330 -9.46 -1.74 -20.51
CA GLN A 330 -9.07 -0.37 -20.89
C GLN A 330 -7.83 -0.35 -21.79
N ILE A 331 -6.83 -1.18 -21.49
CA ILE A 331 -5.62 -1.29 -22.30
C ILE A 331 -5.98 -1.77 -23.71
N GLU A 332 -6.85 -2.77 -23.83
CA GLU A 332 -7.22 -3.32 -25.13
C GLU A 332 -8.05 -2.31 -25.95
N GLN A 333 -8.95 -1.56 -25.31
CA GLN A 333 -9.66 -0.44 -25.96
C GLN A 333 -8.68 0.61 -26.49
N LEU A 334 -7.72 1.04 -25.66
CA LEU A 334 -6.71 2.02 -26.06
C LEU A 334 -5.81 1.51 -27.19
N ARG A 335 -5.52 0.21 -27.23
CA ARG A 335 -4.79 -0.42 -28.36
C ARG A 335 -5.59 -0.36 -29.64
N CYS A 336 -6.88 -0.70 -29.59
CA CYS A 336 -7.78 -0.57 -30.74
C CYS A 336 -7.81 0.88 -31.25
N ASP A 337 -8.00 1.85 -30.36
CA ASP A 337 -8.03 3.28 -30.71
C ASP A 337 -6.70 3.76 -31.32
N LEU A 338 -5.57 3.33 -30.75
CA LEU A 338 -4.25 3.66 -31.28
C LEU A 338 -4.05 3.11 -32.69
N THR A 339 -4.46 1.87 -32.95
CA THR A 339 -4.38 1.28 -34.30
C THR A 339 -5.30 2.00 -35.28
N ALA A 340 -6.52 2.38 -34.87
CA ALA A 340 -7.43 3.15 -35.69
C ALA A 340 -6.86 4.53 -36.04
N LYS A 341 -6.29 5.24 -35.06
CA LYS A 341 -5.64 6.55 -35.27
C LYS A 341 -4.40 6.45 -36.12
N LYS A 342 -3.59 5.39 -35.97
CA LYS A 342 -2.45 5.12 -36.84
C LYS A 342 -2.87 4.97 -38.30
N ASN A 343 -3.97 4.24 -38.55
CA ASN A 343 -4.51 4.07 -39.91
C ASN A 343 -5.09 5.37 -40.48
N GLU A 344 -5.68 6.23 -39.64
CA GLU A 344 -6.15 7.56 -40.03
C GLU A 344 -4.99 8.47 -40.42
N VAL A 345 -3.92 8.50 -39.62
CA VAL A 345 -2.70 9.26 -39.92
C VAL A 345 -2.06 8.76 -41.21
N GLN A 346 -1.97 7.44 -41.41
CA GLN A 346 -1.40 6.87 -42.64
C GLN A 346 -2.19 7.30 -43.88
N ARG A 347 -3.53 7.32 -43.81
CA ARG A 347 -4.38 7.82 -44.89
C ARG A 347 -4.14 9.30 -45.17
N ALA A 348 -4.09 10.13 -44.13
CA ALA A 348 -3.82 11.55 -44.28
C ALA A 348 -2.42 11.82 -44.89
N ILE A 349 -1.40 11.03 -44.55
CA ILE A 349 -0.07 11.11 -45.17
C ILE A 349 -0.16 10.78 -46.66
N THR A 350 -0.86 9.70 -47.04
CA THR A 350 -1.01 9.36 -48.47
C THR A 350 -1.77 10.42 -49.26
N GLU A 351 -2.81 11.03 -48.66
CA GLU A 351 -3.53 12.14 -49.30
C GLU A 351 -2.64 13.37 -49.46
N ALA A 352 -1.86 13.74 -48.43
CA ALA A 352 -0.92 14.85 -48.50
C ALA A 352 0.14 14.64 -49.60
N GLN A 353 0.66 13.42 -49.76
CA GLN A 353 1.58 13.08 -50.83
C GLN A 353 0.93 13.24 -52.22
N ASN A 354 -0.32 12.77 -52.39
CA ASN A 354 -1.05 12.95 -53.64
C ASN A 354 -1.31 14.43 -53.97
N TYR A 355 -1.62 15.25 -52.97
CA TYR A 355 -1.76 16.71 -53.17
C TYR A 355 -0.42 17.36 -53.54
N GLN A 356 0.69 16.90 -52.95
CA GLN A 356 2.01 17.42 -53.26
C GLN A 356 2.41 17.09 -54.70
N THR A 357 2.19 15.86 -55.18
CA THR A 357 2.46 15.49 -56.57
C THR A 357 1.58 16.27 -57.54
N ALA A 358 0.28 16.42 -57.25
CA ALA A 358 -0.62 17.22 -58.08
C ALA A 358 -0.20 18.70 -58.14
N LEU A 359 0.28 19.27 -57.03
CA LEU A 359 0.80 20.64 -57.02
C LEU A 359 2.08 20.79 -57.86
N GLU A 360 2.97 19.81 -57.82
CA GLU A 360 4.19 19.80 -58.64
C GLU A 360 3.85 19.70 -60.14
N GLU A 361 2.91 18.84 -60.51
CA GLU A 361 2.41 18.74 -61.88
C GLU A 361 1.78 20.04 -62.37
N LEU A 362 0.95 20.68 -61.53
CA LEU A 362 0.27 21.92 -61.88
C LEU A 362 1.25 23.10 -61.99
N LYS A 363 2.28 23.15 -61.15
CA LYS A 363 3.38 24.10 -61.30
C LYS A 363 4.12 23.92 -62.61
N LYS A 364 4.45 22.68 -62.97
CA LYS A 364 5.12 22.37 -64.25
C LYS A 364 4.25 22.78 -65.45
N GLN A 365 2.94 22.47 -65.41
CA GLN A 365 2.01 22.90 -66.45
C GLN A 365 1.93 24.43 -66.57
N ALA A 366 1.94 25.15 -65.45
CA ALA A 366 1.94 26.61 -65.45
C ALA A 366 3.25 27.19 -66.03
N GLU A 367 4.40 26.60 -65.72
CA GLU A 367 5.70 26.96 -66.29
C GLU A 367 5.73 26.71 -67.80
N ASP A 368 5.28 25.55 -68.26
CA ASP A 368 5.20 25.20 -69.68
C ASP A 368 4.28 26.18 -70.43
N GLN A 369 3.10 26.49 -69.89
CA GLN A 369 2.20 27.50 -70.47
C GLN A 369 2.83 28.89 -70.52
N GLN A 370 3.62 29.27 -69.52
CA GLN A 370 4.31 30.56 -69.51
C GLN A 370 5.40 30.61 -70.59
N LEU A 371 6.13 29.51 -70.80
CA LEU A 371 7.13 29.38 -71.86
C LEU A 371 6.48 29.43 -73.25
N ASP A 372 5.38 28.71 -73.45
CA ASP A 372 4.60 28.74 -74.69
C ASP A 372 4.07 30.15 -75.00
N ALA A 373 3.49 30.82 -73.99
CA ALA A 373 3.02 32.20 -74.14
C ALA A 373 4.17 33.17 -74.46
N ARG A 374 5.35 32.96 -73.88
CA ARG A 374 6.55 33.76 -74.18
C ARG A 374 7.04 33.51 -75.61
N ALA A 375 7.09 32.25 -76.04
CA ALA A 375 7.47 31.86 -77.39
C ALA A 375 6.52 32.46 -78.45
N ALA A 376 5.21 32.39 -78.20
CA ALA A 376 4.20 33.00 -79.05
C ALA A 376 4.37 34.52 -79.14
N ARG A 377 4.62 35.21 -78.01
CA ARG A 377 4.88 36.66 -77.99
C ARG A 377 6.14 37.04 -78.75
N THR A 378 7.23 36.28 -78.62
CA THR A 378 8.46 36.55 -79.38
C THR A 378 8.26 36.33 -80.87
N HIS A 379 7.56 35.27 -81.28
CA HIS A 379 7.26 35.00 -82.67
C HIS A 379 6.40 36.12 -83.30
N LEU A 380 5.35 36.57 -82.60
CA LEU A 380 4.54 37.71 -83.04
C LEU A 380 5.37 38.99 -83.17
N ARG A 381 6.23 39.29 -82.18
CA ARG A 381 7.11 40.46 -82.23
C ARG A 381 8.09 40.41 -83.40
N ASP A 382 8.67 39.25 -83.69
CA ASP A 382 9.61 39.08 -84.81
C ASP A 382 8.89 39.24 -86.16
N ASN A 383 7.67 38.71 -86.28
CA ASN A 383 6.85 38.90 -87.48
C ASN A 383 6.47 40.37 -87.66
N GLU A 384 5.99 41.04 -86.61
CA GLU A 384 5.73 42.49 -86.66
C GLU A 384 6.99 43.30 -87.00
N GLY A 385 8.15 42.93 -86.45
CA GLY A 385 9.43 43.57 -86.74
C GLY A 385 9.85 43.41 -88.21
N LYS A 386 9.72 42.20 -88.76
CA LYS A 386 9.96 41.91 -90.19
C LYS A 386 9.03 42.70 -91.09
N VAL A 387 7.73 42.75 -90.75
CA VAL A 387 6.73 43.51 -91.50
C VAL A 387 7.06 45.01 -91.49
N ARG A 388 7.36 45.59 -90.32
CA ARG A 388 7.75 47.01 -90.22
C ARG A 388 9.03 47.31 -90.99
N ALA A 389 10.05 46.45 -90.90
CA ALA A 389 11.30 46.64 -91.63
C ALA A 389 11.08 46.60 -93.15
N LYS A 390 10.27 45.66 -93.65
CA LYS A 390 9.95 45.59 -95.08
C LYS A 390 9.15 46.81 -95.56
N ALA A 391 8.17 47.26 -94.78
CA ALA A 391 7.41 48.47 -95.10
C ALA A 391 8.30 49.71 -95.12
N PHE A 392 9.25 49.81 -94.18
CA PHE A 392 10.21 50.90 -94.12
C PHE A 392 11.15 50.93 -95.33
N ASN A 393 11.67 49.76 -95.76
CA ASN A 393 12.52 49.65 -96.93
C ASN A 393 11.77 50.01 -98.22
N LEU A 394 10.55 49.49 -98.41
CA LEU A 394 9.69 49.84 -99.54
C LEU A 394 9.49 51.35 -99.63
N LEU A 395 9.05 51.98 -98.52
CA LEU A 395 8.78 53.41 -98.50
C LEU A 395 10.04 54.25 -98.71
N SER A 396 11.17 53.87 -98.12
CA SER A 396 12.38 54.68 -98.13
C SER A 396 13.18 54.56 -99.43
N GLU A 397 13.37 53.33 -99.92
CA GLU A 397 14.26 53.04 -101.05
C GLU A 397 13.49 52.98 -102.38
N GLU A 398 12.37 52.28 -102.42
CA GLU A 398 11.67 52.00 -103.68
C GLU A 398 10.59 53.03 -104.03
N VAL A 399 10.03 53.73 -103.03
CA VAL A 399 9.00 54.75 -103.24
C VAL A 399 9.59 56.16 -103.20
N LEU A 400 10.25 56.51 -102.10
CA LEU A 400 10.63 57.90 -101.84
C LEU A 400 11.76 58.39 -102.76
N GLU A 401 12.74 57.54 -103.08
CA GLU A 401 13.87 57.94 -103.93
C GLU A 401 13.47 58.15 -105.40
N PRO A 402 12.69 57.26 -106.04
CA PRO A 402 12.17 57.53 -107.39
C PRO A 402 11.20 58.72 -107.45
N LEU A 403 10.40 58.96 -106.40
CA LEU A 403 9.56 60.16 -106.32
C LEU A 403 10.39 61.44 -106.20
N ARG A 404 11.50 61.43 -105.44
CA ARG A 404 12.46 62.54 -105.42
C ARG A 404 13.07 62.79 -106.79
N LEU A 405 13.46 61.73 -107.51
CA LEU A 405 13.99 61.83 -108.87
C LEU A 405 12.94 62.36 -109.86
N SER A 406 11.68 61.93 -109.72
CA SER A 406 10.55 62.42 -110.50
C SER A 406 10.31 63.91 -110.26
N LEU A 407 10.26 64.33 -108.99
CA LEU A 407 10.13 65.74 -108.60
C LEU A 407 11.31 66.58 -109.11
N SER A 408 12.54 66.09 -108.98
CA SER A 408 13.73 66.74 -109.54
C SER A 408 13.68 66.86 -111.06
N ALA A 409 13.10 65.89 -111.77
CA ALA A 409 12.92 65.92 -113.23
C ALA A 409 11.86 66.94 -113.68
N LEU A 410 10.84 67.18 -112.85
CA LEU A 410 9.79 68.16 -113.08
C LEU A 410 10.21 69.60 -112.73
N GLN A 411 11.10 69.77 -111.75
CA GLN A 411 11.60 71.09 -111.31
C GLN A 411 12.68 71.73 -112.20
N ARG A 412 13.06 71.07 -113.31
CA ARG A 412 14.04 71.62 -114.26
C ARG A 412 13.42 72.73 -115.11
N GLU A 413 14.25 73.66 -115.59
CA GLU A 413 13.84 74.76 -116.49
C GLU A 413 13.06 74.26 -117.73
N ASN A 414 13.38 73.06 -118.22
CA ASN A 414 12.57 72.30 -119.17
C ASN A 414 12.14 70.97 -118.52
N PRO A 415 10.86 70.81 -118.14
CA PRO A 415 10.40 69.66 -117.37
C PRO A 415 10.44 68.36 -118.20
N LYS A 416 11.04 67.31 -117.65
CA LYS A 416 11.13 65.99 -118.30
C LYS A 416 9.95 65.10 -117.90
N THR A 417 8.76 65.44 -118.39
CA THR A 417 7.50 64.77 -118.04
C THR A 417 7.50 63.26 -118.28
N LYS A 418 8.07 62.79 -119.40
CA LYS A 418 8.15 61.34 -119.69
C LYS A 418 8.99 60.56 -118.67
N VAL A 419 10.08 61.16 -118.18
CA VAL A 419 10.93 60.55 -117.16
C VAL A 419 10.21 60.52 -115.82
N ALA A 420 9.53 61.61 -115.47
CA ALA A 420 8.74 61.69 -114.25
C ALA A 420 7.59 60.67 -114.20
N ILE A 421 6.86 60.50 -115.32
CA ILE A 421 5.81 59.49 -115.45
C ILE A 421 6.38 58.08 -115.26
N HIS A 422 7.47 57.75 -115.97
CA HIS A 422 8.09 56.44 -115.85
C HIS A 422 8.57 56.13 -114.42
N GLN A 423 9.13 57.11 -113.71
CA GLN A 423 9.52 56.92 -112.31
C GLN A 423 8.32 56.72 -111.38
N ILE A 424 7.19 57.36 -111.66
CA ILE A 424 5.94 57.14 -110.90
C ILE A 424 5.36 55.75 -111.20
N GLU A 425 5.40 55.30 -112.45
CA GLU A 425 4.97 53.94 -112.83
C GLU A 425 5.79 52.87 -112.10
N LEU A 426 7.12 53.03 -112.02
CA LEU A 426 7.98 52.11 -111.26
C LEU A 426 7.63 52.06 -109.77
N VAL A 427 7.27 53.20 -109.18
CA VAL A 427 6.80 53.27 -107.78
C VAL A 427 5.48 52.53 -107.60
N VAL A 428 4.53 52.72 -108.53
CA VAL A 428 3.24 52.02 -108.48
C VAL A 428 3.44 50.51 -108.61
N GLU A 429 4.28 50.06 -109.55
CA GLU A 429 4.59 48.64 -109.72
C GLU A 429 5.29 48.02 -108.49
N SER A 430 6.22 48.75 -107.86
CA SER A 430 6.88 48.32 -106.62
C SER A 430 5.87 48.20 -105.46
N ILE A 431 5.01 49.20 -105.28
CA ILE A 431 3.96 49.18 -104.26
C ILE A 431 3.01 48.01 -104.49
N GLU A 432 2.53 47.81 -105.72
CA GLU A 432 1.58 46.73 -106.04
C GLU A 432 2.18 45.34 -105.82
N ARG A 433 3.46 45.15 -106.17
CA ARG A 433 4.19 43.90 -105.94
C ARG A 433 4.31 43.58 -104.46
N ASP A 434 4.73 44.55 -103.66
CA ASP A 434 4.99 44.32 -102.23
C ASP A 434 3.72 44.36 -101.37
N LEU A 435 2.64 45.00 -101.83
CA LEU A 435 1.33 44.95 -101.16
C LEU A 435 0.79 43.53 -101.01
N GLN A 436 1.15 42.62 -101.92
CA GLN A 436 0.77 41.21 -101.80
C GLN A 436 1.38 40.55 -100.56
N TRP A 437 2.60 40.95 -100.18
CA TRP A 437 3.30 40.39 -99.03
C TRP A 437 2.74 40.90 -97.69
N PHE A 438 2.10 42.06 -97.67
CA PHE A 438 1.46 42.62 -96.46
C PHE A 438 0.04 42.09 -96.21
N LYS A 439 -0.51 41.28 -97.14
CA LYS A 439 -1.86 40.69 -97.03
C LYS A 439 -1.87 39.31 -96.36
N GLU A 440 -0.71 38.67 -96.22
CA GLU A 440 -0.48 37.45 -95.45
C GLU A 440 0.00 37.79 -94.03
#